data_AF-A0AAE0C1K4-F1
#
_entry.id   AF-A0AAE0C1K4-F1
#
_cell.length_a   1.000
_cell.length_b   1.000
_cell.length_c   1.000
_cell.angle_alpha   90.00
_cell.angle_beta   90.00
_cell.angle_gamma   90.00
#
_symmetry.space_group_name_H-M   'P 1'
#
loop_
_entity.id
_entity.type
_entity.pdbx_description
1 polymer ?
#
loop_
_entity_poly.entity_id
_entity_poly.type
_entity_poly.pdbx_seq_one_letter_code
_entity_poly.pdbx_strand_id
1 'polypeptide(L)'
;MQCPLCVLHSGFLLCNVGSDVWDFTPRATLQTVRLAAYTGDVAAFKKISEFKDFDKSQRLDTTYFTRAVLSGNVSLTAYMQSHNWRYSEDDVASCVVTSIEMMHWVCSHILMSDAHAYACAANCYAFLGNLTALQHLHDTAMYRGKSHLLLQNPYVRLVQQCAYQNHLHILRWLATETEYDIDKDIVMFESYLSCVRRGNLEVAKHLHEHAPGFLRDSSLNANRLLLHAQDCAMREWLAQFRGQIERSNTFNA
;
A
#
# COMPACT_ATOMS: atom_id res chain seq x y z
N MET A 1 -51.58 18.34 15.32
CA MET A 1 -50.39 17.52 15.64
C MET A 1 -49.25 18.04 14.79
N GLN A 2 -48.33 18.81 15.40
CA GLN A 2 -47.17 19.39 14.72
C GLN A 2 -45.99 18.41 14.82
N CYS A 3 -45.37 18.11 13.68
CA CYS A 3 -44.16 17.29 13.59
C CYS A 3 -42.96 18.10 14.15
N PRO A 4 -42.23 17.63 15.17
CA PRO A 4 -41.10 18.38 15.70
C PRO A 4 -39.84 18.14 14.85
N LEU A 5 -39.23 19.27 14.45
CA LEU A 5 -37.87 19.46 13.93
C LEU A 5 -37.17 18.28 13.22
N CYS A 6 -37.19 18.33 11.89
CA CYS A 6 -36.15 17.74 11.05
C CYS A 6 -34.88 18.60 11.13
N VAL A 7 -33.81 18.11 11.76
CA VAL A 7 -32.48 18.73 11.63
C VAL A 7 -31.84 18.24 10.34
N LEU A 8 -31.85 19.11 9.32
CA LEU A 8 -31.13 18.93 8.07
C LEU A 8 -29.63 19.21 8.31
N HIS A 9 -28.85 18.15 8.46
CA HIS A 9 -27.45 18.16 8.05
C HIS A 9 -27.27 17.05 7.01
N SER A 10 -26.95 17.45 5.77
CA SER A 10 -26.52 16.56 4.67
C SER A 10 -27.52 15.48 4.17
N GLY A 11 -28.80 15.81 4.00
CA GLY A 11 -29.65 15.09 3.02
C GLY A 11 -30.09 13.65 3.35
N PHE A 12 -30.02 13.22 4.61
CA PHE A 12 -30.58 11.92 5.03
C PHE A 12 -31.76 12.11 5.98
N LEU A 13 -32.91 11.51 5.64
CA LEU A 13 -34.06 11.40 6.54
C LEU A 13 -33.77 10.30 7.57
N LEU A 14 -33.22 10.70 8.71
CA LEU A 14 -33.41 9.97 9.96
C LEU A 14 -34.67 10.54 10.60
N CYS A 15 -35.81 9.88 10.41
CA CYS A 15 -37.00 10.19 11.18
C CYS A 15 -36.74 9.75 12.62
N ASN A 16 -36.47 10.72 13.50
CA ASN A 16 -36.40 10.49 14.94
C ASN A 16 -37.85 10.36 15.46
N VAL A 17 -38.42 9.15 15.35
CA VAL A 17 -39.78 8.84 15.81
C VAL A 17 -39.72 8.46 17.30
N GLY A 18 -39.33 9.41 18.15
CA GLY A 18 -39.15 9.17 19.59
C GLY A 18 -37.91 8.31 19.90
N SER A 19 -37.46 8.38 21.15
CA SER A 19 -36.15 7.90 21.63
C SER A 19 -35.81 6.42 21.35
N ASP A 20 -36.78 5.60 20.93
CA ASP A 20 -36.64 4.15 20.91
C ASP A 20 -37.14 3.46 19.62
N VAL A 21 -37.63 4.19 18.62
CA VAL A 21 -38.16 3.58 17.39
C VAL A 21 -37.38 4.06 16.16
N TRP A 22 -36.50 3.20 15.67
CA TRP A 22 -35.79 3.40 14.42
C TRP A 22 -36.55 2.67 13.30
N ASP A 23 -37.14 3.42 12.38
CA ASP A 23 -37.80 2.82 11.20
C ASP A 23 -36.75 2.55 10.12
N PHE A 24 -36.31 1.31 10.04
CA PHE A 24 -35.22 0.87 9.17
C PHE A 24 -35.77 0.17 7.92
N THR A 25 -36.00 0.94 6.85
CA THR A 25 -36.07 0.31 5.52
C THR A 25 -34.68 -0.23 5.15
N PRO A 26 -34.55 -1.41 4.49
CA PRO A 26 -33.24 -2.02 4.20
C PRO A 26 -32.23 -1.07 3.52
N ARG A 27 -32.72 -0.14 2.69
CA ARG A 27 -31.90 0.86 2.00
C ARG A 27 -31.45 2.01 2.92
N ALA A 28 -32.29 2.44 3.86
CA ALA A 28 -31.92 3.43 4.87
C ALA A 28 -30.89 2.83 5.84
N THR A 29 -31.10 1.58 6.28
CA THR A 29 -30.16 0.84 7.14
C THR A 29 -28.77 0.76 6.53
N LEU A 30 -28.69 0.46 5.23
CA LEU A 30 -27.41 0.37 4.52
C LEU A 30 -26.63 1.70 4.56
N GLN A 31 -27.28 2.81 4.21
CA GLN A 31 -26.61 4.12 4.19
C GLN A 31 -26.21 4.58 5.59
N THR A 32 -27.05 4.34 6.61
CA THR A 32 -26.73 4.66 7.99
C THR A 32 -25.52 3.87 8.50
N VAL A 33 -25.40 2.59 8.17
CA VAL A 33 -24.24 1.77 8.57
C VAL A 33 -22.98 2.25 7.85
N ARG A 34 -23.08 2.57 6.55
CA ARG A 34 -21.95 3.13 5.79
C ARG A 34 -21.46 4.43 6.40
N LEU A 35 -22.39 5.31 6.77
CA LEU A 35 -22.06 6.58 7.41
C LEU A 35 -21.43 6.35 8.78
N ALA A 36 -22.02 5.50 9.63
CA ALA A 36 -21.45 5.19 10.96
C ALA A 36 -20.04 4.58 10.86
N ALA A 37 -19.79 3.72 9.86
CA ALA A 37 -18.45 3.18 9.61
C ALA A 37 -17.45 4.26 9.18
N TYR A 38 -17.90 5.18 8.31
CA TYR A 38 -17.08 6.27 7.80
C TYR A 38 -16.79 7.34 8.86
N THR A 39 -17.76 7.67 9.71
CA THR A 39 -17.58 8.64 10.80
C THR A 39 -16.90 8.03 12.01
N GLY A 40 -16.78 6.70 12.08
CA GLY A 40 -16.23 6.00 13.23
C GLY A 40 -17.15 6.01 14.46
N ASP A 41 -18.46 6.18 14.27
CA ASP A 41 -19.43 6.10 15.38
C ASP A 41 -19.63 4.63 15.80
N VAL A 42 -18.77 4.16 16.69
CA VAL A 42 -18.75 2.78 17.20
C VAL A 42 -20.08 2.41 17.85
N ALA A 43 -20.72 3.34 18.57
CA ALA A 43 -21.95 3.08 19.30
C ALA A 43 -23.13 2.90 18.35
N ALA A 44 -23.29 3.81 17.39
CA ALA A 44 -24.30 3.69 16.34
C ALA A 44 -24.06 2.43 15.50
N PHE A 45 -22.80 2.16 15.13
CA PHE A 45 -22.46 0.98 14.33
C PHE A 45 -22.84 -0.32 15.05
N LYS A 46 -22.47 -0.47 16.33
CA LYS A 46 -22.83 -1.65 17.15
C LYS A 46 -24.33 -1.87 17.15
N LYS A 47 -25.11 -0.84 17.50
CA LYS A 47 -26.57 -0.89 17.55
C LYS A 47 -27.18 -1.32 16.22
N ILE A 48 -26.67 -0.82 15.09
CA ILE A 48 -27.21 -1.18 13.77
C ILE A 48 -26.79 -2.61 13.36
N SER A 49 -25.58 -3.04 13.73
CA SER A 49 -25.06 -4.37 13.38
C SER A 49 -25.73 -5.54 14.11
N GLU A 50 -26.53 -5.26 15.14
CA GLU A 50 -27.34 -6.23 15.89
C GLU A 50 -28.72 -6.48 15.27
N PHE A 51 -29.12 -5.72 14.24
CA PHE A 51 -30.38 -5.96 13.54
C PHE A 51 -30.38 -7.34 12.85
N LYS A 52 -31.50 -8.07 12.99
CA LYS A 52 -31.64 -9.46 12.52
C LYS A 52 -31.35 -9.64 11.02
N ASP A 53 -31.67 -8.63 10.22
CA ASP A 53 -31.50 -8.64 8.76
C ASP A 53 -30.17 -8.00 8.31
N PHE A 54 -29.27 -7.69 9.25
CA PHE A 54 -27.96 -7.13 8.93
C PHE A 54 -27.05 -8.23 8.37
N ASP A 55 -26.96 -8.28 7.04
CA ASP A 55 -26.11 -9.23 6.35
C ASP A 55 -24.63 -8.79 6.40
N LYS A 56 -23.90 -9.38 7.37
CA LYS A 56 -22.45 -9.22 7.56
C LYS A 56 -21.61 -9.77 6.40
N SER A 57 -22.23 -10.51 5.47
CA SER A 57 -21.56 -11.14 4.33
C SER A 57 -21.62 -10.29 3.05
N GLN A 58 -22.43 -9.23 2.99
CA GLN A 58 -22.55 -8.43 1.78
C GLN A 58 -21.23 -7.72 1.43
N ARG A 59 -20.60 -8.21 0.36
CA ARG A 59 -19.50 -7.59 -0.38
C ARG A 59 -20.02 -6.44 -1.24
N LEU A 60 -20.71 -5.49 -0.63
CA LEU A 60 -21.08 -4.27 -1.32
C LEU A 60 -19.83 -3.40 -1.49
N ASP A 61 -19.12 -3.60 -2.61
CA ASP A 61 -18.31 -2.67 -3.41
C ASP A 61 -17.21 -1.80 -2.73
N THR A 62 -17.16 -1.77 -1.40
CA THR A 62 -16.16 -1.30 -0.43
C THR A 62 -16.72 -1.74 0.92
N THR A 63 -16.12 -2.74 1.55
CA THR A 63 -16.67 -3.34 2.78
C THR A 63 -16.79 -2.26 3.87
N TYR A 64 -17.72 -2.43 4.81
CA TYR A 64 -17.78 -1.55 6.00
C TYR A 64 -16.45 -1.51 6.75
N PHE A 65 -15.70 -2.61 6.66
CA PHE A 65 -14.34 -2.72 7.16
C PHE A 65 -13.40 -1.74 6.47
N THR A 66 -13.41 -1.62 5.13
CA THR A 66 -12.64 -0.59 4.41
C THR A 66 -12.94 0.80 4.95
N ARG A 67 -14.22 1.13 5.20
CA ARG A 67 -14.60 2.47 5.69
C ARG A 67 -14.14 2.74 7.12
N ALA A 68 -14.26 1.76 8.02
CA ALA A 68 -13.76 1.86 9.39
C ALA A 68 -12.23 2.02 9.44
N VAL A 69 -11.54 1.30 8.54
CA VAL A 69 -10.11 1.44 8.32
C VAL A 69 -9.75 2.83 7.77
N LEU A 70 -10.47 3.29 6.74
CA LEU A 70 -10.22 4.57 6.10
C LEU A 70 -10.48 5.76 7.04
N SER A 71 -11.38 5.59 8.01
CA SER A 71 -11.61 6.59 9.06
C SER A 71 -10.55 6.55 10.17
N GLY A 72 -9.61 5.60 10.13
CA GLY A 72 -8.58 5.44 11.16
C GLY A 72 -9.13 4.95 12.51
N ASN A 73 -10.37 4.46 12.57
CA ASN A 73 -11.03 4.11 13.82
C ASN A 73 -10.67 2.68 14.28
N VAL A 74 -9.56 2.55 15.02
CA VAL A 74 -9.06 1.27 15.53
C VAL A 74 -10.11 0.51 16.34
N SER A 75 -10.90 1.22 17.16
CA SER A 75 -11.94 0.63 18.00
C SER A 75 -13.04 -0.05 17.19
N LEU A 76 -13.48 0.59 16.10
CA LEU A 76 -14.48 0.03 15.21
C LEU A 76 -13.92 -1.17 14.43
N THR A 77 -12.71 -1.06 13.90
CA THR A 77 -12.06 -2.15 13.17
C THR A 77 -11.84 -3.37 14.08
N ALA A 78 -11.42 -3.16 15.33
CA ALA A 78 -11.28 -4.22 16.32
C ALA A 78 -12.61 -4.90 16.65
N TYR A 79 -13.69 -4.12 16.80
CA TYR A 79 -15.03 -4.66 16.98
C TYR A 79 -15.45 -5.53 15.79
N MET A 80 -15.25 -5.05 14.55
CA MET A 80 -15.59 -5.83 13.35
C MET A 80 -14.80 -7.14 13.29
N GLN A 81 -13.49 -7.11 13.58
CA GLN A 81 -12.67 -8.32 13.61
C GLN A 81 -13.15 -9.32 14.68
N SER A 82 -13.44 -8.84 15.90
CA SER A 82 -13.89 -9.71 16.99
C SER A 82 -15.25 -10.38 16.73
N HIS A 83 -15.99 -9.91 15.72
CA HIS A 83 -17.27 -10.46 15.27
C HIS A 83 -17.15 -11.20 13.93
N ASN A 84 -15.93 -11.60 13.53
CA ASN A 84 -15.65 -12.37 12.32
C ASN A 84 -16.15 -11.71 11.02
N TRP A 85 -16.08 -10.37 10.95
CA TRP A 85 -16.38 -9.67 9.71
C TRP A 85 -15.33 -10.00 8.65
N ARG A 86 -15.79 -10.22 7.42
CA ARG A 86 -14.89 -10.46 6.29
C ARG A 86 -14.26 -9.15 5.84
N TYR A 87 -12.96 -9.18 5.60
CA TYR A 87 -12.22 -8.13 4.93
C TYR A 87 -11.62 -8.66 3.62
N SER A 88 -11.34 -7.73 2.71
CA SER A 88 -10.65 -7.97 1.44
C SER A 88 -9.19 -7.50 1.52
N GLU A 89 -8.41 -7.86 0.51
CA GLU A 89 -7.03 -7.38 0.35
C GLU A 89 -6.97 -5.85 0.19
N ASP A 90 -7.94 -5.29 -0.53
CA ASP A 90 -8.07 -3.84 -0.74
C ASP A 90 -8.35 -3.10 0.58
N ASP A 91 -9.00 -3.77 1.53
CA ASP A 91 -9.26 -3.22 2.86
C ASP A 91 -7.96 -3.05 3.64
N VAL A 92 -7.08 -4.05 3.55
CA VAL A 92 -5.74 -4.01 4.16
C VAL A 92 -4.89 -2.93 3.50
N ALA A 93 -4.88 -2.85 2.17
CA ALA A 93 -4.15 -1.82 1.44
C ALA A 93 -4.64 -0.41 1.82
N SER A 94 -5.94 -0.24 2.05
CA SER A 94 -6.52 1.04 2.49
C SER A 94 -6.06 1.45 3.89
N CYS A 95 -5.70 0.50 4.78
CA CYS A 95 -5.20 0.78 6.13
C CYS A 95 -3.89 1.58 6.13
N VAL A 96 -3.07 1.36 5.11
CA VAL A 96 -1.74 1.93 4.98
C VAL A 96 -1.80 3.45 4.80
N VAL A 97 -2.88 3.95 4.20
CA VAL A 97 -3.00 5.35 3.77
C VAL A 97 -3.49 6.27 4.90
N THR A 98 -4.12 5.74 5.96
CA THR A 98 -5.00 6.56 6.81
C THR A 98 -4.42 6.90 8.19
N SER A 99 -3.75 5.98 8.88
CA SER A 99 -3.01 6.31 10.10
C SER A 99 -1.96 5.26 10.48
N ILE A 100 -0.90 5.70 11.15
CA ILE A 100 0.14 4.83 11.73
C ILE A 100 -0.45 3.90 12.79
N GLU A 101 -1.37 4.40 13.63
CA GLU A 101 -2.01 3.60 14.67
C GLU A 101 -2.85 2.45 14.10
N MET A 102 -3.70 2.73 13.09
CA MET A 102 -4.46 1.69 12.39
C MET A 102 -3.53 0.66 11.76
N MET A 103 -2.44 1.13 11.16
CA MET A 103 -1.40 0.27 10.61
C MET A 103 -0.81 -0.66 11.68
N HIS A 104 -0.37 -0.16 12.83
CA HIS A 104 0.18 -0.99 13.90
C HIS A 104 -0.82 -2.05 14.34
N TRP A 105 -2.09 -1.65 14.45
CA TRP A 105 -3.16 -2.54 14.84
C TRP A 105 -3.39 -3.66 13.79
N VAL A 106 -3.52 -3.30 12.51
CA VAL A 106 -3.70 -4.24 11.39
C VAL A 106 -2.50 -5.17 11.26
N CYS A 107 -1.28 -4.64 11.39
CA CYS A 107 -0.06 -5.45 11.42
C CYS A 107 -0.12 -6.48 12.54
N SER A 108 -0.47 -6.06 13.76
CA SER A 108 -0.44 -6.94 14.93
C SER A 108 -1.50 -8.04 14.93
N HIS A 109 -2.66 -7.77 14.32
CA HIS A 109 -3.86 -8.61 14.43
C HIS A 109 -4.32 -9.27 13.12
N ILE A 110 -3.91 -8.77 11.95
CA ILE A 110 -4.38 -9.24 10.63
C ILE A 110 -3.21 -9.73 9.77
N LEU A 111 -2.20 -8.89 9.54
CA LEU A 111 -1.13 -9.20 8.57
C LEU A 111 -0.28 -10.40 8.98
N MET A 112 -0.16 -10.65 10.28
CA MET A 112 0.74 -11.69 10.76
C MET A 112 0.22 -13.11 10.55
N SER A 113 -1.02 -13.30 10.11
CA SER A 113 -1.52 -14.60 9.61
C SER A 113 -1.43 -14.74 8.10
N ASP A 114 -1.19 -13.66 7.36
CA ASP A 114 -1.34 -13.60 5.90
C ASP A 114 -0.13 -12.93 5.22
N ALA A 115 0.68 -13.75 4.57
CA ALA A 115 1.87 -13.35 3.81
C ALA A 115 1.57 -12.30 2.73
N HIS A 116 0.40 -12.39 2.10
CA HIS A 116 0.02 -11.53 0.99
C HIS A 116 -0.43 -10.16 1.49
N ALA A 117 -1.22 -10.13 2.56
CA ALA A 117 -1.62 -8.90 3.23
C ALA A 117 -0.37 -8.09 3.67
N TYR A 118 0.64 -8.79 4.20
CA TYR A 118 1.94 -8.20 4.55
C TYR A 118 2.64 -7.58 3.34
N ALA A 119 2.71 -8.30 2.21
CA ALA A 119 3.30 -7.82 0.97
C ALA A 119 2.58 -6.57 0.42
N CYS A 120 1.25 -6.52 0.48
CA CYS A 120 0.46 -5.36 0.11
C CYS A 120 0.81 -4.14 0.98
N ALA A 121 0.87 -4.32 2.30
CA ALA A 121 1.22 -3.25 3.22
C ALA A 121 2.63 -2.69 2.95
N ALA A 122 3.63 -3.56 2.78
CA ALA A 122 4.99 -3.18 2.48
C ALA A 122 5.09 -2.37 1.17
N ASN A 123 4.40 -2.81 0.11
CA ASN A 123 4.36 -2.11 -1.17
C ASN A 123 3.71 -0.73 -1.05
N CYS A 124 2.63 -0.61 -0.29
CA CYS A 124 1.97 0.66 -0.08
C CYS A 124 2.85 1.63 0.74
N TYR A 125 3.56 1.17 1.78
CA TYR A 125 4.51 2.02 2.52
C TYR A 125 5.68 2.48 1.66
N ALA A 126 6.20 1.59 0.83
CA ALA A 126 7.23 1.94 -0.14
C ALA A 126 6.73 2.95 -1.16
N PHE A 127 5.51 2.79 -1.70
CA PHE A 127 4.92 3.76 -2.62
C PHE A 127 4.73 5.15 -1.97
N LEU A 128 4.28 5.18 -0.72
CA LEU A 128 4.06 6.41 0.03
C LEU A 128 5.35 7.05 0.58
N GLY A 129 6.48 6.36 0.53
CA GLY A 129 7.74 6.85 1.11
C GLY A 129 7.77 6.81 2.63
N ASN A 130 6.97 5.94 3.26
CA ASN A 130 6.87 5.86 4.71
C ASN A 130 7.88 4.85 5.26
N LEU A 131 9.14 5.27 5.38
CA LEU A 131 10.22 4.42 5.90
C LEU A 131 9.94 3.91 7.31
N THR A 132 9.45 4.76 8.22
CA THR A 132 9.17 4.39 9.61
C THR A 132 8.15 3.25 9.71
N ALA A 133 7.06 3.34 8.92
CA ALA A 133 6.07 2.27 8.83
C ALA A 133 6.67 0.96 8.30
N LEU A 134 7.49 1.06 7.27
CA LEU A 134 8.11 -0.09 6.64
C LEU A 134 9.13 -0.77 7.56
N GLN A 135 9.92 0.01 8.30
CA GLN A 135 10.83 -0.45 9.34
C GLN A 135 10.07 -1.19 10.45
N HIS A 136 9.00 -0.59 10.96
CA HIS A 136 8.18 -1.24 11.98
C HIS A 136 7.58 -2.56 11.48
N LEU A 137 7.12 -2.58 10.22
CA LEU A 137 6.59 -3.79 9.58
C LEU A 137 7.67 -4.87 9.44
N HIS A 138 8.91 -4.48 9.11
CA HIS A 138 10.07 -5.36 9.05
C HIS A 138 10.42 -5.94 10.42
N ASP A 139 10.58 -5.09 11.44
CA ASP A 139 10.93 -5.50 12.80
C ASP A 139 9.89 -6.45 13.39
N THR A 140 8.60 -6.18 13.14
CA THR A 140 7.51 -7.04 13.60
C THR A 140 7.55 -8.42 12.94
N ALA A 141 7.87 -8.48 11.64
CA ALA A 141 8.03 -9.76 10.94
C ALA A 141 9.25 -10.53 11.45
N MET A 142 10.38 -9.85 11.69
CA MET A 142 11.60 -10.43 12.25
C MET A 142 11.36 -11.01 13.65
N TYR A 143 10.75 -10.23 14.55
CA TYR A 143 10.42 -10.66 15.91
C TYR A 143 9.56 -11.94 15.95
N ARG A 144 8.69 -12.13 14.95
CA ARG A 144 7.81 -13.31 14.85
C ARG A 144 8.40 -14.47 14.04
N GLY A 145 9.68 -14.41 13.64
CA GLY A 145 10.36 -15.46 12.86
C GLY A 145 9.83 -15.55 11.41
N LYS A 146 9.25 -14.47 10.89
CA LYS A 146 8.64 -14.39 9.56
C LYS A 146 9.44 -13.51 8.58
N SER A 147 10.75 -13.42 8.79
CA SER A 147 11.70 -12.68 7.95
C SER A 147 11.55 -12.99 6.45
N HIS A 148 11.27 -14.25 6.13
CA HIS A 148 11.07 -14.73 4.76
C HIS A 148 9.87 -14.10 4.03
N LEU A 149 8.89 -13.55 4.75
CA LEU A 149 7.71 -12.92 4.14
C LEU A 149 8.05 -11.68 3.35
N LEU A 150 9.12 -10.98 3.72
CA LEU A 150 9.66 -9.94 2.86
C LEU A 150 10.36 -10.57 1.65
N LEU A 151 11.20 -11.59 1.87
CA LEU A 151 12.21 -12.09 0.91
C LEU A 151 11.65 -12.78 -0.33
N GLN A 152 10.40 -13.26 -0.31
CA GLN A 152 9.91 -14.19 -1.36
C GLN A 152 9.11 -13.56 -2.51
N ASN A 153 8.59 -12.33 -2.40
CA ASN A 153 7.83 -11.71 -3.50
C ASN A 153 7.66 -10.17 -3.42
N PRO A 154 7.42 -9.55 -2.24
CA PRO A 154 7.16 -8.12 -2.19
C PRO A 154 8.35 -7.25 -2.60
N TYR A 155 9.59 -7.68 -2.38
CA TYR A 155 10.76 -6.83 -2.63
C TYR A 155 10.88 -6.32 -4.07
N VAL A 156 10.51 -7.12 -5.07
CA VAL A 156 10.57 -6.68 -6.48
C VAL A 156 9.69 -5.46 -6.71
N ARG A 157 8.44 -5.56 -6.28
CA ARG A 157 7.49 -4.47 -6.36
C ARG A 157 7.92 -3.32 -5.46
N LEU A 158 8.46 -3.61 -4.28
CA LEU A 158 8.90 -2.62 -3.32
C LEU A 158 10.03 -1.74 -3.89
N VAL A 159 11.08 -2.35 -4.45
CA VAL A 159 12.19 -1.66 -5.13
C VAL A 159 11.65 -0.86 -6.32
N GLN A 160 10.77 -1.47 -7.13
CA GLN A 160 10.15 -0.79 -8.27
C GLN A 160 9.34 0.44 -7.84
N GLN A 161 8.53 0.34 -6.77
CA GLN A 161 7.74 1.47 -6.26
C GLN A 161 8.65 2.57 -5.72
N CYS A 162 9.71 2.22 -4.98
CA CYS A 162 10.67 3.22 -4.51
C CYS A 162 11.39 3.90 -5.68
N ALA A 163 11.77 3.13 -6.70
CA ALA A 163 12.41 3.63 -7.91
C ALA A 163 11.50 4.57 -8.70
N TYR A 164 10.22 4.24 -8.79
CA TYR A 164 9.21 5.07 -9.43
C TYR A 164 8.94 6.38 -8.67
N GLN A 165 8.86 6.32 -7.34
CA GLN A 165 8.47 7.45 -6.49
C GLN A 165 9.64 8.29 -5.95
N ASN A 166 10.87 7.99 -6.36
CA ASN A 166 12.09 8.68 -5.92
C ASN A 166 12.41 8.51 -4.42
N HIS A 167 12.04 7.37 -3.83
CA HIS A 167 12.28 7.08 -2.40
C HIS A 167 13.66 6.45 -2.17
N LEU A 168 14.73 7.17 -2.54
CA LEU A 168 16.12 6.71 -2.41
C LEU A 168 16.49 6.28 -0.98
N HIS A 169 15.95 6.97 0.02
CA HIS A 169 16.20 6.66 1.43
C HIS A 169 15.68 5.28 1.85
N ILE A 170 14.55 4.83 1.28
CA ILE A 170 14.03 3.48 1.51
C ILE A 170 14.93 2.46 0.83
N LEU A 171 15.36 2.71 -0.42
CA LEU A 171 16.27 1.80 -1.13
C LEU A 171 17.58 1.58 -0.39
N ARG A 172 18.17 2.64 0.16
CA ARG A 172 19.37 2.55 1.00
C ARG A 172 19.14 1.68 2.23
N TRP A 173 18.01 1.87 2.92
CA TRP A 173 17.65 1.06 4.08
C TRP A 173 17.44 -0.42 3.72
N LEU A 174 16.78 -0.72 2.59
CA LEU A 174 16.64 -2.09 2.11
C LEU A 174 18.00 -2.74 1.86
N ALA A 175 18.91 -2.02 1.20
CA ALA A 175 20.25 -2.50 0.89
C ALA A 175 21.08 -2.82 2.15
N THR A 176 20.88 -2.07 3.25
CA THR A 176 21.62 -2.30 4.50
C THR A 176 21.02 -3.39 5.36
N GLU A 177 19.69 -3.41 5.55
CA GLU A 177 19.07 -4.23 6.60
C GLU A 177 18.63 -5.62 6.13
N THR A 178 18.38 -5.79 4.83
CA THR A 178 17.63 -6.97 4.37
C THR A 178 18.49 -8.02 3.69
N GLU A 179 19.81 -7.80 3.57
CA GLU A 179 20.73 -8.59 2.74
C GLU A 179 20.09 -8.94 1.37
N TYR A 180 19.26 -8.03 0.86
CA TYR A 180 18.45 -8.33 -0.30
C TYR A 180 19.31 -8.29 -1.54
N ASP A 181 19.43 -9.45 -2.17
CA ASP A 181 20.16 -9.59 -3.41
C ASP A 181 19.33 -8.99 -4.55
N ILE A 182 19.77 -7.82 -4.98
CA ILE A 182 19.20 -7.04 -6.09
C ILE A 182 19.49 -7.73 -7.45
N ASP A 183 20.32 -8.77 -7.48
CA ASP A 183 20.88 -9.42 -8.67
C ASP A 183 19.92 -10.32 -9.48
N LYS A 184 18.61 -10.04 -9.43
CA LYS A 184 17.63 -10.71 -10.30
C LYS A 184 17.33 -9.84 -11.51
N ASP A 185 17.82 -10.24 -12.68
CA ASP A 185 17.73 -9.54 -13.98
C ASP A 185 16.39 -8.85 -14.28
N ILE A 186 15.27 -9.53 -13.98
CA ILE A 186 13.91 -9.00 -14.25
C ILE A 186 13.58 -7.82 -13.32
N VAL A 187 13.98 -7.90 -12.06
CA VAL A 187 13.73 -6.89 -11.02
C VAL A 187 14.47 -5.60 -11.37
N MET A 188 15.68 -5.75 -11.90
CA MET A 188 16.51 -4.63 -12.26
C MET A 188 15.96 -3.86 -13.44
N PHE A 189 15.59 -4.53 -14.54
CA PHE A 189 15.12 -3.80 -15.71
C PHE A 189 13.88 -2.94 -15.43
N GLU A 190 12.87 -3.49 -14.76
CA GLU A 190 11.64 -2.73 -14.45
C GLU A 190 11.89 -1.60 -13.43
N SER A 191 12.80 -1.82 -12.46
CA SER A 191 13.17 -0.78 -11.49
C SER A 191 13.94 0.36 -12.16
N TYR A 192 14.91 0.06 -13.02
CA TYR A 192 15.61 1.05 -13.84
C TYR A 192 14.66 1.79 -14.77
N LEU A 193 13.78 1.06 -15.47
CA LEU A 193 12.82 1.67 -16.38
C LEU A 193 11.90 2.65 -15.63
N SER A 194 11.50 2.29 -14.41
CA SER A 194 10.65 3.13 -13.55
C SER A 194 11.35 4.43 -13.15
N CYS A 195 12.60 4.37 -12.65
CA CYS A 195 13.33 5.58 -12.27
C CYS A 195 13.73 6.42 -13.50
N VAL A 196 14.07 5.80 -14.63
CA VAL A 196 14.44 6.48 -15.88
C VAL A 196 13.26 7.26 -16.47
N ARG A 197 12.07 6.66 -16.53
CA ARG A 197 10.84 7.34 -16.99
C ARG A 197 10.46 8.52 -16.11
N ARG A 198 10.84 8.49 -14.83
CA ARG A 198 10.52 9.52 -13.83
C ARG A 198 11.64 10.55 -13.65
N GLY A 199 12.81 10.35 -14.26
CA GLY A 199 13.97 11.25 -14.10
C GLY A 199 14.67 11.13 -12.74
N ASN A 200 14.49 10.01 -12.03
CA ASN A 200 15.05 9.80 -10.70
C ASN A 200 16.52 9.34 -10.79
N LEU A 201 17.41 10.26 -11.18
CA LEU A 201 18.84 9.98 -11.47
C LEU A 201 19.58 9.36 -10.29
N GLU A 202 19.42 9.90 -9.10
CA GLU A 202 20.13 9.39 -7.91
C GLU A 202 19.67 7.98 -7.53
N VAL A 203 18.41 7.64 -7.80
CA VAL A 203 17.93 6.25 -7.65
C VAL A 203 18.55 5.33 -8.70
N ALA A 204 18.61 5.77 -9.96
CA ALA A 204 19.24 4.98 -11.03
C ALA A 204 20.73 4.69 -10.73
N LYS A 205 21.47 5.69 -10.24
CA LYS A 205 22.86 5.53 -9.79
C LYS A 205 22.97 4.52 -8.65
N HIS A 206 22.11 4.64 -7.64
CA HIS A 206 22.13 3.74 -6.50
C HIS A 206 21.83 2.28 -6.90
N LEU A 207 20.87 2.06 -7.81
CA LEU A 207 20.60 0.73 -8.37
C LEU A 207 21.83 0.19 -9.15
N HIS A 208 22.58 1.07 -9.81
CA HIS A 208 23.81 0.69 -10.52
C HIS A 208 24.96 0.32 -9.62
N GLU A 209 25.11 0.98 -8.47
CA GLU A 209 26.10 0.62 -7.47
C GLU A 209 25.92 -0.81 -6.96
N HIS A 210 24.66 -1.27 -6.86
CA HIS A 210 24.32 -2.61 -6.36
C HIS A 210 24.29 -3.68 -7.45
N ALA A 211 24.10 -3.29 -8.72
CA ALA A 211 24.13 -4.20 -9.85
C ALA A 211 24.92 -3.57 -11.02
N PRO A 212 26.26 -3.44 -10.91
CA PRO A 212 27.06 -2.76 -11.91
C PRO A 212 27.11 -3.50 -13.26
N GLY A 213 26.89 -4.83 -13.25
CA GLY A 213 26.81 -5.65 -14.47
C GLY A 213 25.60 -5.31 -15.34
N PHE A 214 24.46 -4.93 -14.75
CA PHE A 214 23.20 -4.78 -15.47
C PHE A 214 23.25 -3.84 -16.69
N LEU A 215 23.94 -2.70 -16.58
CA LEU A 215 24.12 -1.74 -17.68
C LEU A 215 25.33 -2.07 -18.58
N ARG A 216 26.25 -2.92 -18.12
CA ARG A 216 27.47 -3.31 -18.84
C ARG A 216 27.28 -4.55 -19.70
N ASP A 217 26.48 -5.50 -19.23
CA ASP A 217 26.35 -6.83 -19.81
C ASP A 217 25.42 -6.86 -21.03
N SER A 218 24.61 -5.82 -21.24
CA SER A 218 23.93 -5.63 -22.52
C SER A 218 23.82 -4.17 -22.91
N SER A 219 24.41 -3.83 -24.07
CA SER A 219 24.17 -2.54 -24.74
C SER A 219 22.69 -2.34 -25.04
N LEU A 220 21.93 -3.45 -25.13
CA LEU A 220 20.49 -3.45 -25.29
C LEU A 220 19.77 -2.80 -24.09
N ASN A 221 20.20 -3.02 -22.85
CA ASN A 221 19.56 -2.44 -21.68
C ASN A 221 19.74 -0.92 -21.65
N ALA A 222 20.98 -0.42 -21.78
CA ALA A 222 21.25 1.02 -21.78
C ALA A 222 20.52 1.74 -22.93
N ASN A 223 20.54 1.16 -24.14
CA ASN A 223 19.83 1.73 -25.29
C ASN A 223 18.30 1.73 -25.09
N ARG A 224 17.72 0.66 -24.53
CA ARG A 224 16.29 0.62 -24.20
C ARG A 224 15.91 1.67 -23.17
N LEU A 225 16.72 1.85 -22.13
CA LEU A 225 16.49 2.87 -21.10
C LEU A 225 16.61 4.30 -21.67
N LEU A 226 17.59 4.56 -22.55
CA LEU A 226 17.75 5.85 -23.22
C LEU A 226 16.50 6.30 -23.99
N LEU A 227 15.76 5.37 -24.61
CA LEU A 227 14.49 5.67 -25.30
C LEU A 227 13.41 6.20 -24.34
N HIS A 228 13.53 5.92 -23.05
CA HIS A 228 12.56 6.30 -22.03
C HIS A 228 13.02 7.45 -21.12
N ALA A 229 14.30 7.82 -21.18
CA ALA A 229 14.84 8.92 -20.39
C ALA A 229 14.27 10.26 -20.87
N GLN A 230 13.51 10.94 -20.02
CA GLN A 230 12.96 12.27 -20.34
C GLN A 230 13.91 13.40 -19.95
N ASP A 231 14.72 13.16 -18.91
CA ASP A 231 15.65 14.13 -18.34
C ASP A 231 17.03 14.10 -19.03
N CYS A 232 17.63 15.28 -19.23
CA CYS A 232 18.94 15.42 -19.91
C CYS A 232 20.08 14.80 -19.09
N ALA A 233 20.11 15.02 -17.77
CA ALA A 233 21.17 14.47 -16.93
C ALA A 233 21.10 12.93 -16.87
N MET A 234 19.88 12.37 -16.84
CA MET A 234 19.65 10.93 -16.99
C MET A 234 20.18 10.41 -18.34
N ARG A 235 19.90 11.10 -19.45
CA ARG A 235 20.41 10.72 -20.79
C ARG A 235 21.92 10.76 -20.85
N GLU A 236 22.53 11.82 -20.35
CA GLU A 236 23.99 11.98 -20.32
C GLU A 236 24.64 10.89 -19.47
N TRP A 237 24.09 10.59 -18.31
CA TRP A 237 24.56 9.51 -17.45
C TRP A 237 24.43 8.14 -18.13
N LEU A 238 23.26 7.81 -18.70
CA LEU A 238 23.06 6.54 -19.42
C LEU A 238 23.96 6.41 -20.67
N ALA A 239 24.26 7.51 -21.37
CA ALA A 239 25.10 7.51 -22.56
C ALA A 239 26.56 7.10 -22.26
N GLN A 240 27.04 7.28 -21.02
CA GLN A 240 28.38 6.87 -20.61
C GLN A 240 28.58 5.35 -20.69
N PHE A 241 27.51 4.58 -20.50
CA PHE A 241 27.53 3.12 -20.55
C PHE A 241 27.46 2.58 -21.98
N ARG A 242 26.96 3.37 -22.94
CA ARG A 242 26.92 3.00 -24.36
C ARG A 242 28.33 2.86 -24.95
N GLY A 243 29.21 3.80 -24.63
CA GLY A 243 30.58 3.86 -25.18
C GLY A 243 31.56 2.84 -24.60
N GLN A 244 31.22 2.16 -23.50
CA GLN A 244 32.10 1.18 -22.87
C GLN A 244 32.11 -0.17 -23.61
N ILE A 245 31.03 -0.52 -24.31
CA ILE A 245 30.88 -1.82 -25.01
C ILE A 245 31.52 -1.80 -26.41
N GLU A 246 31.49 -0.66 -27.10
CA GLU A 246 32.15 -0.51 -28.41
C GLU A 246 33.69 -0.58 -28.29
N ARG A 247 34.25 -0.19 -27.13
CA ARG A 247 35.68 -0.30 -26.82
C ARG A 247 36.10 -1.70 -26.39
N SER A 248 35.23 -2.48 -25.75
CA SER A 248 35.56 -3.86 -25.36
C SER A 248 35.52 -4.83 -26.55
N ASN A 249 34.68 -4.57 -27.56
CA ASN A 249 34.58 -5.42 -28.76
C ASN A 249 35.71 -5.16 -29.78
N THR A 250 36.33 -3.98 -29.75
CA THR A 250 37.46 -3.64 -30.63
C THR A 250 38.82 -4.12 -30.11
N PHE A 251 38.92 -4.50 -28.83
CA PHE A 251 40.13 -5.09 -28.24
C PHE A 251 40.21 -6.62 -28.37
N ASN A 252 39.10 -7.28 -28.74
CA ASN A 252 39.02 -8.73 -28.92
C ASN A 252 38.91 -9.15 -30.41
N ALA A 253 39.11 -8.21 -31.34
CA ALA A 253 39.16 -8.43 -32.79
C ALA A 253 40.56 -8.15 -33.30
#